data_AF-A0A3Q9R201-F1
#
_entry.id   AF-A0A3Q9R201-F1
#
_cell.length_a   1.000
_cell.length_b   1.000
_cell.length_c   1.000
_cell.angle_alpha   90.00
_cell.angle_beta   90.00
_cell.angle_gamma   90.00
#
_symmetry.space_group_name_H-M   'P 1'
#
loop_
_entity.id
_entity.type
_entity.pdbx_description
1 polymer ?
#
loop_
_entity_poly.entity_id
_entity_poly.type
_entity_poly.pdbx_seq_one_letter_code
_entity_poly.pdbx_strand_id
1 'polypeptide(L)'
;MLLLLPIMMILTSCSSSDTSGGGQIDYDQTKKMVVDILKTDEGKKAIKDLMDDDSMKQQLVMDQKIITDTIQQTLTSDKAAQFWQKTYSDPKFAQGVAKHLKAENEKLLKDLMNDPDYRNMMIQVFKEPEVQKEMADSMKSKEYRQNLQKVITETMDSPLFKVKMQEFLIKAAEDAKAKAEAKSDKGGGSSQDTGEKSGG
;
A
#
# COMPACT_ATOMS: atom_id res chain seq x y z
N MET A 1 8.02 83.55 60.78
CA MET A 1 7.14 84.55 60.14
C MET A 1 6.01 83.74 59.51
N LEU A 2 4.97 83.35 60.25
CA LEU A 2 3.90 84.22 60.79
C LEU A 2 3.25 84.93 59.58
N LEU A 3 2.04 84.61 59.14
CA LEU A 3 0.76 84.80 59.82
C LEU A 3 -0.30 84.16 58.87
N LEU A 4 -0.93 83.02 59.16
CA LEU A 4 -2.03 82.77 60.10
C LEU A 4 -3.29 83.61 59.78
N LEU A 5 -4.35 82.91 59.34
CA LEU A 5 -5.80 83.06 59.71
C LEU A 5 -6.44 84.47 59.49
N PRO A 6 -7.77 84.62 59.29
CA PRO A 6 -8.83 83.64 59.52
C PRO A 6 -9.97 83.66 58.48
N ILE A 7 -10.73 82.57 58.40
CA ILE A 7 -12.22 82.54 58.37
C ILE A 7 -12.59 81.07 58.57
N MET A 8 -12.33 80.61 59.79
CA MET A 8 -13.07 79.54 60.42
C MET A 8 -14.32 80.21 60.99
N MET A 9 -15.47 80.13 60.30
CA MET A 9 -16.76 80.57 60.86
C MET A 9 -18.00 80.19 60.02
N ILE A 10 -18.09 79.00 59.43
CA ILE A 10 -19.41 78.44 59.06
C ILE A 10 -19.41 76.91 59.19
N LEU A 11 -19.35 76.41 60.43
CA LEU A 11 -19.91 75.11 60.79
C LEU A 11 -21.24 75.39 61.48
N THR A 12 -22.38 75.16 60.80
CA THR A 12 -23.61 74.51 61.30
C THR A 12 -24.74 74.64 60.28
N SER A 13 -25.40 73.50 60.03
CA SER A 13 -26.75 73.32 59.48
C SER A 13 -26.97 73.43 57.96
N CYS A 14 -26.74 72.31 57.27
CA CYS A 14 -27.76 71.81 56.36
C CYS A 14 -28.08 70.36 56.77
N SER A 15 -29.28 70.14 57.29
CA SER A 15 -29.85 68.84 57.58
C SER A 15 -30.09 68.10 56.27
N SER A 16 -29.26 67.11 55.99
CA SER A 16 -29.59 66.03 55.08
C SER A 16 -29.20 64.74 55.78
N SER A 17 -30.23 64.07 56.26
CA SER A 17 -30.24 62.66 56.60
C SER A 17 -29.54 61.87 55.51
N ASP A 18 -28.31 61.43 55.78
CA ASP A 18 -27.86 60.04 55.70
C ASP A 18 -26.34 59.99 55.88
N THR A 19 -25.94 60.01 57.16
CA THR A 19 -24.70 59.36 57.58
C THR A 19 -24.83 57.86 57.30
N SER A 20 -23.99 57.32 56.41
CA SER A 20 -23.22 56.07 56.61
C SER A 20 -22.61 55.58 55.30
N GLY A 21 -21.32 55.23 55.31
CA GLY A 21 -20.80 54.19 54.42
C GLY A 21 -19.87 54.64 53.31
N GLY A 22 -18.62 54.92 53.68
CA GLY A 22 -17.53 54.38 52.87
C GLY A 22 -17.73 52.87 52.79
N GLY A 23 -17.82 52.33 51.57
CA GLY A 23 -18.13 50.93 51.37
C GLY A 23 -18.05 50.63 49.90
N GLN A 24 -16.83 50.32 49.45
CA GLN A 24 -16.57 49.17 48.60
C GLN A 24 -17.80 48.74 47.81
N ILE A 25 -17.91 49.18 46.55
CA ILE A 25 -18.80 48.56 45.59
C ILE A 25 -18.66 47.05 45.81
N ASP A 26 -19.74 46.42 46.27
CA ASP A 26 -19.71 45.05 46.75
C ASP A 26 -19.22 44.19 45.58
N TYR A 27 -18.03 43.62 45.72
CA TYR A 27 -17.35 42.94 44.61
C TYR A 27 -18.24 41.84 44.03
N ASP A 28 -19.09 41.24 44.88
CA ASP A 28 -20.09 40.26 44.48
C ASP A 28 -21.25 40.87 43.67
N GLN A 29 -21.65 42.11 43.96
CA GLN A 29 -22.66 42.83 43.19
C GLN A 29 -22.14 43.28 41.82
N THR A 30 -20.90 43.78 41.74
CA THR A 30 -20.26 44.06 40.44
C THR A 30 -20.00 42.79 39.65
N LYS A 31 -19.57 41.71 40.29
CA LYS A 31 -19.38 40.41 39.64
C LYS A 31 -20.68 39.89 39.05
N LYS A 32 -21.79 39.96 39.78
CA LYS A 32 -23.12 39.58 39.27
C LYS A 32 -23.52 40.46 38.10
N MET A 33 -23.35 41.78 38.21
CA MET A 33 -23.65 42.72 37.13
C MET A 33 -22.84 42.42 35.86
N VAL A 34 -21.53 42.15 35.97
CA VAL A 34 -20.67 41.81 34.82
C VAL A 34 -21.06 40.47 34.21
N VAL A 35 -21.36 39.45 35.03
CA VAL A 35 -21.80 38.13 34.55
C VAL A 35 -23.15 38.24 33.82
N ASP A 36 -24.05 39.08 34.33
CA ASP A 36 -25.35 39.30 33.71
C ASP A 36 -25.21 40.05 32.39
N ILE A 37 -24.36 41.08 32.31
CA ILE A 37 -23.99 41.79 31.05
C ILE A 37 -23.43 40.80 30.02
N LEU A 38 -22.51 39.91 30.40
CA LEU A 38 -21.96 38.90 29.48
C LEU A 38 -23.01 37.89 28.99
N LYS A 39 -24.05 37.62 29.80
CA LYS A 39 -25.15 36.71 29.45
C LYS A 39 -26.24 37.37 28.61
N THR A 40 -26.34 38.70 28.61
CA THR A 40 -27.28 39.42 27.75
C THR A 40 -27.02 39.15 26.28
N ASP A 41 -28.04 39.36 25.46
CA ASP A 41 -27.92 39.20 24.01
C ASP A 41 -26.94 40.20 23.40
N GLU A 42 -26.80 41.39 23.99
CA GLU A 42 -25.81 42.40 23.62
C GLU A 42 -24.38 41.94 23.96
N GLY A 43 -24.16 41.35 25.14
CA GLY A 43 -22.86 40.77 25.53
C GLY A 43 -22.44 39.62 24.62
N LYS A 44 -23.37 38.70 24.31
CA LYS A 44 -23.11 37.60 23.35
C LYS A 44 -22.83 38.13 21.95
N LYS A 45 -23.56 39.16 21.50
CA LYS A 45 -23.36 39.78 20.19
C LYS A 45 -22.01 40.48 20.11
N ALA A 46 -21.62 41.23 21.13
CA ALA A 46 -20.31 41.87 21.19
C ALA A 46 -19.14 40.85 21.18
N ILE A 47 -19.28 39.72 21.89
CA ILE A 47 -18.29 38.64 21.84
C ILE A 47 -18.26 37.99 20.45
N LYS A 48 -19.41 37.78 19.82
CA LYS A 48 -19.50 37.23 18.47
C LYS A 48 -18.85 38.16 17.43
N ASP A 49 -19.16 39.46 17.49
CA ASP A 49 -18.60 40.46 16.59
C ASP A 49 -17.07 40.56 16.78
N LEU A 50 -16.58 40.41 18.02
CA LEU A 50 -15.14 40.34 18.31
C LEU A 50 -14.52 39.02 17.82
N MET A 51 -15.23 37.88 17.92
CA MET A 51 -14.77 36.59 17.38
C MET A 51 -14.77 36.58 15.86
N ASP A 52 -15.58 37.42 15.22
CA ASP A 52 -15.61 37.57 13.78
C ASP A 52 -14.46 38.43 13.25
N ASP A 53 -13.74 39.15 14.11
CA ASP A 53 -12.51 39.88 13.78
C ASP A 53 -11.34 38.92 13.46
N ASP A 54 -10.72 39.13 12.30
CA ASP A 54 -9.61 38.30 11.81
C ASP A 54 -8.38 38.32 12.74
N SER A 55 -8.13 39.42 13.44
CA SER A 55 -7.04 39.53 14.42
C SER A 55 -7.27 38.65 15.65
N MET A 56 -8.54 38.53 16.08
CA MET A 56 -8.93 37.71 17.22
C MET A 56 -8.99 36.22 16.85
N LYS A 57 -9.49 35.89 15.65
CA LYS A 57 -9.42 34.54 15.07
C LYS A 57 -7.99 34.05 15.00
N GLN A 58 -7.06 34.87 14.52
CA GLN A 58 -5.65 34.53 14.46
C GLN A 58 -5.09 34.24 15.85
N GLN A 59 -5.36 35.09 16.84
CA GLN A 59 -4.85 34.90 18.20
C GLN A 59 -5.44 33.66 18.90
N LEU A 60 -6.71 33.32 18.64
CA LEU A 60 -7.37 32.12 19.17
C LEU A 60 -6.90 30.83 18.45
N VAL A 61 -6.64 30.90 17.15
CA VAL A 61 -6.12 29.82 16.30
C VAL A 61 -4.59 29.71 16.39
N MET A 62 -3.92 30.41 17.30
CA MET A 62 -2.45 30.33 17.47
C MET A 62 -2.00 29.56 18.70
N ASP A 63 -2.91 28.92 19.45
CA ASP A 63 -2.50 27.94 20.46
C ASP A 63 -1.99 26.67 19.77
N GLN A 64 -0.72 26.72 19.36
CA GLN A 64 -0.04 25.67 18.62
C GLN A 64 -0.07 24.33 19.34
N LYS A 65 -0.13 24.31 20.67
CA LYS A 65 -0.17 23.07 21.44
C LYS A 65 -1.53 22.40 21.28
N ILE A 66 -2.63 23.15 21.44
CA ILE A 66 -3.98 22.61 21.23
C ILE A 66 -4.17 22.18 19.79
N ILE A 67 -3.66 22.93 18.82
CA ILE A 67 -3.75 22.56 17.40
C ILE A 67 -2.96 21.30 17.10
N THR A 68 -1.73 21.18 17.60
CA THR A 68 -0.89 19.99 17.39
C THR A 68 -1.54 18.76 18.04
N ASP A 69 -1.99 18.89 19.29
CA ASP A 69 -2.66 17.80 20.02
C ASP A 69 -3.96 17.40 19.30
N THR A 70 -4.74 18.36 18.79
CA THR A 70 -5.99 18.11 18.06
C THR A 70 -5.75 17.47 16.70
N ILE A 71 -4.75 17.94 15.95
CA ILE A 71 -4.36 17.35 14.66
C ILE A 71 -3.86 15.93 14.87
N GLN A 72 -3.00 15.71 15.87
CA GLN A 72 -2.49 14.39 16.20
C GLN A 72 -3.64 13.46 16.58
N GLN A 73 -4.48 13.84 17.54
CA GLN A 73 -5.65 13.05 17.95
C GLN A 73 -6.61 12.79 16.79
N THR A 74 -6.85 13.77 15.93
CA THR A 74 -7.75 13.62 14.79
C THR A 74 -7.15 12.66 13.77
N LEU A 75 -5.90 12.88 13.35
CA LEU A 75 -5.23 12.09 12.31
C LEU A 75 -4.86 10.66 12.76
N THR A 76 -4.60 10.43 14.06
CA THR A 76 -4.33 9.09 14.60
C THR A 76 -5.58 8.38 15.10
N SER A 77 -6.76 9.00 15.04
CA SER A 77 -8.01 8.34 15.42
C SER A 77 -8.53 7.41 14.33
N ASP A 78 -9.32 6.43 14.74
CA ASP A 78 -10.06 5.55 13.82
C ASP A 78 -10.95 6.34 12.85
N LYS A 79 -11.41 7.53 13.26
CA LYS A 79 -12.20 8.42 12.39
C LYS A 79 -11.37 8.97 11.23
N ALA A 80 -10.08 9.28 11.44
CA ALA A 80 -9.21 9.66 10.34
C ALA A 80 -8.91 8.48 9.43
N ALA A 81 -8.69 7.28 9.96
CA ALA A 81 -8.53 6.09 9.12
C ALA A 81 -9.74 5.88 8.19
N GLN A 82 -10.96 6.00 8.73
CA GLN A 82 -12.20 5.95 7.95
C GLN A 82 -12.34 7.10 6.95
N PHE A 83 -11.96 8.32 7.35
CA PHE A 83 -11.93 9.48 6.45
C PHE A 83 -11.00 9.23 5.28
N TRP A 84 -9.77 8.79 5.52
CA TRP A 84 -8.80 8.46 4.48
C TRP A 84 -9.28 7.33 3.60
N GLN A 85 -9.85 6.25 4.15
CA GLN A 85 -10.42 5.16 3.37
C GLN A 85 -11.52 5.63 2.41
N LYS A 86 -12.45 6.46 2.91
CA LYS A 86 -13.50 7.07 2.08
C LYS A 86 -12.95 8.02 1.03
N THR A 87 -11.92 8.79 1.38
CA THR A 87 -11.31 9.81 0.50
C THR A 87 -10.48 9.16 -0.60
N TYR A 88 -9.72 8.10 -0.30
CA TYR A 88 -9.03 7.29 -1.29
C TYR A 88 -9.98 6.50 -2.20
N SER A 89 -11.23 6.29 -1.78
CA SER A 89 -12.25 5.67 -2.63
C SER A 89 -12.80 6.63 -3.70
N ASP A 90 -12.55 7.95 -3.58
CA ASP A 90 -12.86 8.92 -4.64
C ASP A 90 -11.80 8.82 -5.77
N PRO A 91 -12.19 8.46 -7.01
CA PRO A 91 -11.28 8.36 -8.13
C PRO A 91 -10.50 9.64 -8.43
N LYS A 92 -11.08 10.83 -8.20
CA LYS A 92 -10.37 12.10 -8.46
C LYS A 92 -9.24 12.31 -7.47
N PHE A 93 -9.50 12.02 -6.20
CA PHE A 93 -8.50 12.11 -5.16
C PHE A 93 -7.41 11.06 -5.36
N ALA A 94 -7.80 9.80 -5.58
CA ALA A 94 -6.87 8.70 -5.87
C ALA A 94 -6.00 8.99 -7.10
N GLN A 95 -6.56 9.58 -8.16
CA GLN A 95 -5.81 9.99 -9.34
C GLN A 95 -4.79 11.09 -9.03
N GLY A 96 -5.17 12.09 -8.23
CA GLY A 96 -4.27 13.15 -7.80
C GLY A 96 -3.09 12.57 -7.02
N VAL A 97 -3.38 11.75 -6.00
CA VAL A 97 -2.35 11.08 -5.20
C VAL A 97 -1.46 10.18 -6.06
N ALA A 98 -2.05 9.34 -6.91
CA ALA A 98 -1.30 8.44 -7.77
C ALA A 98 -0.38 9.20 -8.74
N LYS A 99 -0.82 10.35 -9.29
CA LYS A 99 0.02 11.19 -10.15
C LYS A 99 1.23 11.74 -9.40
N HIS A 100 1.04 12.22 -8.18
CA HIS A 100 2.13 12.78 -7.38
C HIS A 100 3.07 11.71 -6.82
N LEU A 101 2.53 10.54 -6.45
CA LEU A 101 3.33 9.41 -5.96
C LEU A 101 3.97 8.60 -7.08
N LYS A 102 3.60 8.80 -8.35
CA LYS A 102 4.08 7.98 -9.47
C LYS A 102 5.61 7.90 -9.54
N ALA A 103 6.30 9.03 -9.43
CA ALA A 103 7.76 9.09 -9.58
C ALA A 103 8.47 8.34 -8.43
N GLU A 104 8.07 8.59 -7.19
CA GLU A 104 8.63 7.89 -6.03
C GLU A 104 8.25 6.41 -6.01
N ASN A 105 7.02 6.06 -6.42
CA ASN A 105 6.60 4.67 -6.52
C ASN A 105 7.35 3.91 -7.63
N GLU A 106 7.60 4.55 -8.77
CA GLU A 106 8.44 3.97 -9.83
C GLU A 106 9.88 3.74 -9.35
N LYS A 107 10.44 4.72 -8.63
CA LYS A 107 11.77 4.59 -8.03
C LYS A 107 11.81 3.45 -7.01
N LEU A 108 10.84 3.41 -6.09
CA LEU A 108 10.71 2.36 -5.09
C LEU A 108 10.60 0.98 -5.76
N LEU A 109 9.78 0.83 -6.80
CA LEU A 109 9.64 -0.43 -7.52
C LEU A 109 10.95 -0.85 -8.19
N LYS A 110 11.68 0.07 -8.83
CA LYS A 110 12.99 -0.22 -9.41
C LYS A 110 14.01 -0.65 -8.37
N ASP A 111 14.01 0.01 -7.21
CA ASP A 111 14.89 -0.31 -6.09
C ASP A 111 14.53 -1.68 -5.50
N LEU A 112 13.23 -1.97 -5.33
CA LEU A 112 12.74 -3.28 -4.89
C LEU A 112 13.08 -4.39 -5.89
N MET A 113 13.10 -4.14 -7.20
CA MET A 113 13.57 -5.16 -8.16
C MET A 113 15.04 -5.58 -7.92
N ASN A 114 15.83 -4.71 -7.30
CA ASN A 114 17.21 -5.00 -6.90
C ASN A 114 17.30 -5.65 -5.50
N ASP A 115 16.20 -5.75 -4.77
CA ASP A 115 16.11 -6.41 -3.48
C ASP A 115 15.90 -7.94 -3.63
N PRO A 116 16.64 -8.78 -2.87
CA PRO A 116 16.52 -10.24 -2.95
C PRO A 116 15.15 -10.78 -2.52
N ASP A 117 14.48 -10.17 -1.55
CA ASP A 117 13.19 -10.66 -1.05
C ASP A 117 12.08 -10.37 -2.06
N TYR A 118 12.10 -9.18 -2.65
CA TYR A 118 11.17 -8.83 -3.72
C TYR A 118 11.40 -9.67 -4.99
N ARG A 119 12.65 -9.97 -5.34
CA ARG A 119 12.95 -10.93 -6.41
C ARG A 119 12.41 -12.33 -6.10
N ASN A 120 12.53 -12.81 -4.87
CA ASN A 120 11.97 -14.11 -4.49
C ASN A 120 10.45 -14.13 -4.64
N MET A 121 9.75 -13.06 -4.25
CA MET A 121 8.32 -12.92 -4.50
C MET A 121 7.99 -12.93 -5.99
N MET A 122 8.75 -12.19 -6.82
CA MET A 122 8.57 -12.22 -8.28
C MET A 122 8.81 -13.61 -8.89
N ILE A 123 9.80 -14.36 -8.40
CA ILE A 123 10.05 -15.74 -8.83
C ILE A 123 8.86 -16.64 -8.49
N GLN A 124 8.19 -16.42 -7.36
CA GLN A 124 6.96 -17.16 -7.03
C GLN A 124 5.83 -16.85 -8.01
N VAL A 125 5.66 -15.57 -8.38
CA VAL A 125 4.68 -15.16 -9.42
C VAL A 125 4.99 -15.83 -10.76
N PHE A 126 6.26 -15.89 -11.18
CA PHE A 126 6.64 -16.59 -12.41
C PHE A 126 6.40 -18.11 -12.37
N LYS A 127 6.28 -18.70 -11.18
CA LYS A 127 5.97 -20.13 -11.01
C LYS A 127 4.47 -20.41 -11.03
N GLU A 128 3.62 -19.39 -11.12
CA GLU A 128 2.19 -19.61 -11.22
C GLU A 128 1.83 -20.37 -12.52
N PRO A 129 0.86 -21.30 -12.47
CA PRO A 129 0.53 -22.15 -13.63
C PRO A 129 0.15 -21.36 -14.89
N GLU A 130 -0.47 -20.19 -14.75
CA GLU A 130 -0.85 -19.33 -15.87
C GLU A 130 0.37 -18.77 -16.59
N VAL A 131 1.32 -18.23 -15.82
CA VAL A 131 2.58 -17.70 -16.36
C VAL A 131 3.42 -18.81 -16.97
N GLN A 132 3.47 -19.98 -16.33
CA GLN A 132 4.16 -21.16 -16.88
C GLN A 132 3.54 -21.62 -18.20
N LYS A 133 2.21 -21.54 -18.35
CA LYS A 133 1.52 -21.89 -19.59
C LYS A 133 1.89 -20.92 -20.72
N GLU A 134 1.88 -19.61 -20.46
CA GLU A 134 2.32 -18.61 -21.44
C GLU A 134 3.80 -18.80 -21.82
N MET A 135 4.66 -19.07 -20.84
CA MET A 135 6.07 -19.38 -21.07
C MET A 135 6.22 -20.66 -21.92
N ALA A 136 5.45 -21.70 -21.64
CA ALA A 136 5.48 -22.95 -22.40
C ALA A 136 4.97 -22.77 -23.84
N ASP A 137 4.00 -21.90 -24.06
CA ASP A 137 3.50 -21.58 -25.39
C ASP A 137 4.50 -20.70 -26.17
N SER A 138 5.20 -19.80 -25.47
CA SER A 138 6.35 -19.06 -26.02
C SER A 138 7.48 -20.00 -26.46
N MET A 139 7.78 -21.06 -25.69
CA MET A 139 8.73 -22.10 -26.12
C MET A 139 8.25 -22.92 -27.33
N LYS A 140 6.95 -22.94 -27.63
CA LYS A 140 6.44 -23.59 -28.85
C LYS A 140 6.42 -22.65 -30.06
N SER A 141 6.83 -21.39 -29.88
CA SER A 141 6.93 -20.41 -30.96
C SER A 141 7.85 -20.87 -32.08
N LYS A 142 7.63 -20.31 -33.27
CA LYS A 142 8.43 -20.64 -34.45
C LYS A 142 9.90 -20.22 -34.25
N GLU A 143 10.15 -19.08 -33.61
CA GLU A 143 11.51 -18.62 -33.30
C GLU A 143 12.22 -19.59 -32.37
N TYR A 144 11.57 -20.03 -31.29
CA TYR A 144 12.19 -20.96 -30.34
C TYR A 144 12.40 -22.35 -30.96
N ARG A 145 11.49 -22.81 -31.83
CA ARG A 145 11.67 -24.06 -32.58
C ARG A 145 12.89 -24.04 -33.50
N GLN A 146 13.21 -22.91 -34.13
CA GLN A 146 14.42 -22.80 -34.96
C GLN A 146 15.69 -22.94 -34.11
N ASN A 147 15.72 -22.30 -32.94
CA ASN A 147 16.83 -22.45 -31.99
C ASN A 147 16.93 -23.89 -31.47
N LEU A 148 15.81 -24.51 -31.10
CA LEU A 148 15.75 -25.93 -30.74
C LEU A 148 16.28 -26.82 -31.85
N GLN A 149 15.85 -26.61 -33.09
CA GLN A 149 16.31 -27.38 -34.23
C GLN A 149 17.82 -27.25 -34.43
N LYS A 150 18.37 -26.03 -34.27
CA LYS A 150 19.82 -25.80 -34.33
C LYS A 150 20.56 -26.56 -33.24
N VAL A 151 20.11 -26.47 -31.98
CA VAL A 151 20.71 -27.17 -30.84
C VAL A 151 20.63 -28.69 -31.01
N ILE A 152 19.51 -29.21 -31.52
CA ILE A 152 19.34 -30.64 -31.81
C ILE A 152 20.33 -31.08 -32.89
N THR A 153 20.44 -30.33 -33.99
CA THR A 153 21.40 -30.64 -35.06
C THR A 153 22.83 -30.64 -34.54
N GLU A 154 23.23 -29.61 -33.77
CA GLU A 154 24.56 -29.53 -33.16
C GLU A 154 24.81 -30.69 -32.18
N THR A 155 23.79 -31.08 -31.41
CA THR A 155 23.87 -32.23 -30.49
C THR A 155 24.03 -33.55 -31.26
N MET A 156 23.30 -33.74 -32.36
CA MET A 156 23.43 -34.92 -33.23
C MET A 156 24.78 -34.94 -33.95
N ASP A 157 25.34 -33.77 -34.23
CA ASP A 157 26.65 -33.65 -34.86
C ASP A 157 27.83 -33.87 -33.91
N SER A 158 27.57 -33.83 -32.60
CA SER A 158 28.56 -34.12 -31.56
C SER A 158 29.17 -35.52 -31.75
N PRO A 159 30.51 -35.64 -31.74
CA PRO A 159 31.19 -36.93 -31.83
C PRO A 159 30.71 -37.94 -30.77
N LEU A 160 30.42 -37.48 -29.56
CA LEU A 160 29.90 -38.32 -28.48
C LEU A 160 28.52 -38.90 -28.81
N PHE A 161 27.65 -38.10 -29.45
CA PHE A 161 26.33 -38.56 -29.85
C PHE A 161 26.42 -39.52 -31.03
N LYS A 162 27.27 -39.21 -32.03
CA LYS A 162 27.52 -40.09 -33.18
C LYS A 162 28.02 -41.47 -32.75
N VAL A 163 28.98 -41.54 -31.82
CA VAL A 163 29.48 -42.81 -31.26
C VAL A 163 28.38 -43.58 -30.54
N LYS A 164 27.63 -42.92 -29.64
CA LYS A 164 26.49 -43.57 -28.95
C LYS A 164 25.43 -44.08 -29.93
N MET A 165 25.17 -43.32 -31.00
CA MET A 165 24.19 -43.69 -32.02
C MET A 165 24.69 -44.90 -32.84
N GLN A 166 25.98 -44.96 -33.16
CA GLN A 166 26.59 -46.14 -33.79
C GLN A 166 26.53 -47.37 -32.88
N GLU A 167 26.86 -47.24 -31.60
CA GLU A 167 26.74 -48.33 -30.62
C GLU A 167 25.30 -48.84 -30.51
N PHE A 168 24.31 -47.93 -30.54
CA PHE A 168 22.90 -48.29 -30.49
C PHE A 168 22.45 -49.02 -31.76
N LEU A 169 22.93 -48.61 -32.93
CA LEU A 169 22.65 -49.28 -34.20
C LEU A 169 23.28 -50.68 -34.26
N ILE A 170 24.49 -50.84 -33.73
CA ILE A 170 25.16 -52.14 -33.63
C ILE A 170 24.35 -53.07 -32.72
N LYS A 171 23.98 -52.62 -31.51
CA LYS A 171 23.14 -53.40 -30.59
C LYS A 171 21.79 -53.76 -31.19
N ALA A 172 21.13 -52.82 -31.88
CA ALA A 172 19.86 -53.10 -32.55
C ALA A 172 20.01 -54.14 -33.67
N ALA A 173 21.12 -54.12 -34.40
CA ALA A 173 21.43 -55.13 -35.43
C ALA A 173 21.74 -56.50 -34.81
N GLU A 174 22.46 -56.54 -33.69
CA GLU A 174 22.72 -57.77 -32.92
C GLU A 174 21.42 -58.37 -32.38
N ASP A 175 20.55 -57.54 -31.77
CA ASP A 175 19.23 -57.96 -31.29
C ASP A 175 18.32 -58.46 -32.43
N ALA A 176 18.37 -57.79 -33.59
CA ALA A 176 17.60 -58.19 -34.77
C ALA A 176 18.11 -59.54 -35.33
N LYS A 177 19.43 -59.75 -35.37
CA LYS A 177 20.03 -61.03 -35.75
C LYS A 177 19.69 -62.14 -34.77
N ALA A 178 19.83 -61.89 -33.46
CA ALA A 178 19.46 -62.84 -32.42
C ALA A 178 17.96 -63.22 -32.48
N LYS A 179 17.08 -62.26 -32.79
CA LYS A 179 15.64 -62.52 -33.01
C LYS A 179 15.35 -63.26 -34.32
N ALA A 180 16.17 -63.08 -35.36
CA ALA A 180 16.04 -63.80 -36.62
C ALA A 180 16.51 -65.26 -36.48
N GLU A 181 17.61 -65.50 -35.78
CA GLU A 181 18.14 -66.84 -35.48
C GLU A 181 17.22 -67.62 -34.52
N ALA A 182 16.62 -66.95 -33.54
CA ALA A 182 15.59 -67.55 -32.69
C ALA A 182 14.28 -67.90 -33.43
N LYS A 183 14.04 -67.32 -34.62
CA LYS A 183 12.91 -67.69 -35.49
C LYS A 183 13.26 -68.77 -36.51
N SER A 184 14.54 -68.96 -36.89
CA SER A 184 14.94 -70.05 -37.79
C SER A 184 15.04 -71.40 -37.09
N ASP A 185 15.20 -71.44 -35.76
CA ASP A 185 15.26 -72.69 -34.97
C ASP A 185 13.89 -73.31 -34.64
N LYS A 186 12.79 -72.73 -35.14
CA LYS A 186 11.42 -73.25 -34.94
C LYS A 186 10.67 -73.63 -36.22
N GLY A 187 11.36 -73.68 -37.37
CA GLY A 187 10.74 -73.93 -38.67
C GLY A 187 11.64 -74.71 -39.63
N GLY A 188 12.05 -75.91 -39.26
CA GLY A 188 12.89 -76.75 -40.12
C GLY A 188 13.04 -78.18 -39.64
N GLY A 189 11.94 -78.94 -39.65
CA GLY A 189 12.00 -80.37 -39.31
C GLY A 189 10.70 -81.11 -39.57
N SER A 190 10.40 -81.40 -40.84
CA SER A 190 9.99 -82.73 -41.30
C SER A 190 9.56 -82.67 -42.77
N SER A 191 10.46 -83.09 -43.66
CA SER A 191 10.06 -83.68 -44.93
C SER A 191 11.15 -84.64 -45.35
N GLN A 192 10.94 -85.93 -45.12
CA GLN A 192 11.20 -86.97 -46.10
C GLN A 192 10.58 -88.30 -45.66
N ASP A 193 10.12 -89.04 -46.67
CA ASP A 193 9.70 -90.44 -46.65
C ASP A 193 8.23 -90.67 -46.22
N THR A 194 7.35 -91.33 -46.97
CA THR A 194 7.49 -92.34 -48.03
C THR A 194 6.17 -92.36 -48.82
N GLY A 195 6.17 -92.66 -50.12
CA GLY A 195 5.57 -93.92 -50.56
C GLY A 195 4.17 -93.82 -51.16
N GLU A 196 4.15 -93.64 -52.47
CA GLU A 196 3.16 -94.08 -53.45
C GLU A 196 2.30 -95.33 -53.08
N LYS A 197 0.96 -95.20 -53.14
CA LYS A 197 -0.04 -96.19 -53.62
C LYS A 197 -1.46 -95.62 -53.39
N SER A 198 -2.23 -95.34 -54.43
CA SER A 198 -3.09 -96.27 -55.18
C SER A 198 -4.54 -96.28 -54.68
N GLY A 199 -5.45 -95.87 -55.58
CA GLY A 199 -6.76 -96.51 -55.80
C GLY A 199 -7.90 -96.11 -54.88
N GLY A 200 -8.99 -95.63 -55.48
CA GLY A 200 -10.31 -95.47 -54.86
C GLY A 200 -11.06 -94.27 -55.38
#